data_AF-A0A0Q7JZZ8-F1
#
_entry.id   AF-A0A0Q7JZZ8-F1
#
_cell.length_a   1.000
_cell.length_b   1.000
_cell.length_c   1.000
_cell.angle_alpha   90.00
_cell.angle_beta   90.00
_cell.angle_gamma   90.00
#
_symmetry.space_group_name_H-M   'P 1'
#
loop_
_entity.id
_entity.type
_entity.pdbx_description
1 polymer ?
#
loop_
_entity_poly.entity_id
_entity_poly.type
_entity_poly.pdbx_seq_one_letter_code
_entity_poly.pdbx_strand_id
1 'polypeptide(L)'
;MEAFPLLLTALLALVAGLSIGYLLGGRRAPTASARDLSLSRAATAQAVEPVRESLDRFGERLRQLESSRIEWHTQLREQVDAVRVTSDSLRKETASLATALRRPQVRGRWGEMHLKRTAELAGMLDHCDFELQVSTHGDSLLRPDMVVRLAGDKRVVVDSKVPLDAYLDAAQADTEAEAAEHLRRHVRQVRTHIDQLAAKSYWAQFDQTPEFVVLFVPGESILSAALEAEPGLLEHASAKKVVLATPTTLIALLRTVAYAWTQEQLAANAREIQTIAREMYDRIGTVAGHVDRLGRSLETTVKSYNDAVSSIESRFLVTARRFNALHVADTPVEAPRLVETTPRSLTAPELVDELPSVP
;
A
#
# COMPACT_ATOMS: atom_id res chain seq x y z
N MET A 1 -20.63 -9.83 6.23
CA MET A 1 -21.00 -9.44 7.61
C MET A 1 -20.97 -10.66 8.54
N GLU A 2 -19.82 -11.37 8.64
CA GLU A 2 -19.74 -12.65 9.39
C GLU A 2 -18.62 -12.65 10.45
N ALA A 3 -17.84 -11.57 10.58
CA ALA A 3 -16.69 -11.54 11.49
C ALA A 3 -17.06 -11.27 12.97
N PHE A 4 -18.14 -10.53 13.21
CA PHE A 4 -18.61 -10.19 14.56
C PHE A 4 -19.08 -11.40 15.40
N PRO A 5 -19.90 -12.33 14.86
CA PRO A 5 -20.30 -13.51 15.63
C PRO A 5 -19.10 -14.43 15.94
N LEU A 6 -18.12 -14.54 15.02
CA LEU A 6 -16.91 -15.35 15.24
C LEU A 6 -16.04 -14.81 16.37
N LEU A 7 -15.83 -13.48 16.44
CA LEU A 7 -15.07 -12.86 17.53
C LEU A 7 -15.76 -12.98 18.89
N LEU A 8 -17.10 -12.87 18.93
CA LEU A 8 -17.87 -13.05 20.16
C LEU A 8 -17.81 -14.49 20.68
N THR A 9 -17.88 -15.48 19.78
CA THR A 9 -17.75 -16.90 20.15
C THR A 9 -16.36 -17.24 20.65
N ALA A 10 -15.30 -16.68 20.05
CA ALA A 10 -13.92 -16.88 20.52
C ALA A 10 -13.69 -16.28 21.90
N LEU A 11 -14.25 -15.09 22.17
CA LEU A 11 -14.15 -14.43 23.49
C LEU A 11 -14.88 -15.24 24.58
N LEU A 12 -16.09 -15.72 24.29
CA LEU A 12 -16.85 -16.56 25.22
C LEU A 12 -16.16 -17.90 25.50
N ALA A 13 -15.55 -18.52 24.48
CA ALA A 13 -14.78 -19.75 24.65
C ALA A 13 -13.54 -19.54 25.55
N LEU A 14 -12.87 -18.40 25.41
CA LEU A 14 -11.68 -18.07 26.20
C LEU A 14 -12.02 -17.78 27.68
N VAL A 15 -13.13 -17.07 27.94
CA VAL A 15 -13.63 -16.82 29.30
C VAL A 15 -14.11 -18.13 29.95
N ALA A 16 -14.82 -18.99 29.21
CA ALA A 16 -15.23 -20.30 29.70
C ALA A 16 -14.02 -21.21 30.00
N GLY A 17 -13.00 -21.20 29.13
CA GLY A 17 -11.76 -21.95 29.34
C GLY A 17 -11.00 -21.53 30.60
N LEU A 18 -10.85 -20.21 30.84
CA LEU A 18 -10.24 -19.67 32.05
C LEU A 18 -11.04 -20.02 33.32
N SER A 19 -12.37 -19.96 33.25
CA SER A 19 -13.26 -20.28 34.37
C SER A 19 -13.19 -21.76 34.76
N ILE A 20 -13.18 -22.65 33.76
CA ILE A 20 -13.05 -24.09 33.94
C ILE A 20 -11.64 -24.45 34.44
N GLY A 21 -10.59 -23.80 33.91
CA GLY A 21 -9.21 -23.96 34.37
C GLY A 21 -9.04 -23.57 35.84
N TYR A 22 -9.67 -22.47 36.28
CA TYR A 22 -9.65 -22.03 37.68
C TYR A 22 -10.39 -23.00 38.61
N LEU A 23 -11.55 -23.52 38.16
CA LEU A 23 -12.36 -24.47 38.95
C LEU A 23 -11.74 -25.87 39.05
N LEU A 24 -11.08 -26.36 37.99
CA LEU A 24 -10.42 -27.67 37.99
C LEU A 24 -9.03 -27.63 38.64
N GLY A 25 -8.31 -26.50 38.55
CA GLY A 25 -7.03 -26.29 39.23
C GLY A 25 -7.14 -26.21 40.76
N GLY A 26 -8.32 -25.89 41.29
CA GLY A 26 -8.56 -25.74 42.73
C GLY A 26 -8.63 -27.05 43.53
N ARG A 27 -8.54 -28.23 42.90
CA ARG A 27 -8.72 -29.53 43.60
C ARG A 27 -7.49 -30.42 43.72
N ARG A 28 -6.32 -30.01 43.21
CA ARG A 28 -5.06 -30.75 43.42
C ARG A 28 -3.85 -29.81 43.54
N ALA A 29 -3.56 -29.34 44.74
CA ALA A 29 -2.18 -29.07 45.17
C ALA A 29 -2.08 -29.05 46.70
N PRO A 30 -0.96 -29.54 47.29
CA PRO A 30 -0.71 -29.52 48.73
C PRO A 30 -0.59 -28.07 49.23
N THR A 31 -0.73 -27.86 50.54
CA THR A 31 -0.59 -26.57 51.23
C THR A 31 0.73 -25.88 50.88
N ALA A 32 0.70 -25.01 49.87
CA ALA A 32 1.80 -24.13 49.52
C ALA A 32 1.92 -23.02 50.57
N SER A 33 3.14 -22.77 51.03
CA SER A 33 3.40 -21.77 52.07
C SER A 33 3.00 -20.36 51.61
N ALA A 34 2.69 -19.46 52.54
CA ALA A 34 2.38 -18.06 52.22
C ALA A 34 3.49 -17.35 51.42
N ARG A 35 4.72 -17.89 51.45
CA ARG A 35 5.88 -17.44 50.69
C ARG A 35 5.85 -17.90 49.23
N ASP A 36 5.30 -19.10 48.95
CA ASP A 36 5.09 -19.60 47.58
C ASP A 36 3.91 -18.89 46.89
N LEU A 37 2.86 -18.53 47.64
CA LEU A 37 1.75 -17.73 47.10
C LEU A 37 2.17 -16.31 46.74
N SER A 38 3.08 -15.69 47.51
CA SER A 38 3.58 -14.34 47.22
C SER A 38 4.58 -14.35 46.06
N LEU A 39 5.45 -15.35 45.98
CA LEU A 39 6.34 -15.56 44.83
C LEU A 39 5.58 -15.91 43.55
N SER A 40 4.55 -16.76 43.65
CA SER A 40 3.68 -17.11 42.52
C SER A 40 2.85 -15.92 42.04
N ARG A 41 2.31 -15.08 42.95
CA ARG A 41 1.62 -13.82 42.60
C ARG A 41 2.56 -12.77 41.97
N ALA A 42 3.79 -12.64 42.48
CA ALA A 42 4.78 -11.75 41.90
C ALA A 42 5.24 -12.23 40.50
N ALA A 43 5.44 -13.54 40.34
CA ALA A 43 5.80 -14.15 39.06
C ALA A 43 4.65 -14.10 38.03
N THR A 44 3.39 -14.25 38.47
CA THR A 44 2.24 -14.03 37.57
C THR A 44 2.11 -12.56 37.20
N ALA A 45 2.24 -11.62 38.13
CA ALA A 45 2.21 -10.18 37.83
C ALA A 45 3.29 -9.76 36.81
N GLN A 46 4.50 -10.30 36.94
CA GLN A 46 5.61 -10.02 36.01
C GLN A 46 5.42 -10.67 34.63
N ALA A 47 4.65 -11.76 34.54
CA ALA A 47 4.34 -12.43 33.27
C ALA A 47 3.17 -11.79 32.50
N VAL A 48 2.28 -11.04 33.17
CA VAL A 48 1.15 -10.35 32.50
C VAL A 48 1.50 -8.93 32.06
N GLU A 49 2.55 -8.34 32.62
CA GLU A 49 2.96 -6.96 32.31
C GLU A 49 3.32 -6.74 30.82
N PRO A 50 4.05 -7.64 30.13
CA PRO A 50 4.33 -7.50 28.70
C PRO A 50 3.07 -7.60 27.83
N VAL A 51 2.08 -8.38 28.27
CA VAL A 51 0.79 -8.52 27.59
C VAL A 51 -0.04 -7.26 27.77
N ARG A 52 -0.02 -6.66 28.96
CA ARG A 52 -0.67 -5.39 29.26
C ARG A 52 -0.07 -4.25 28.43
N GLU A 53 1.25 -4.12 28.38
CA GLU A 53 1.93 -3.14 27.53
C GLU A 53 1.65 -3.32 26.04
N SER A 54 1.55 -4.56 25.58
CA SER A 54 1.21 -4.88 24.18
C SER A 54 -0.23 -4.50 23.86
N LEU A 55 -1.17 -4.75 24.78
CA LEU A 55 -2.58 -4.35 24.66
C LEU A 55 -2.75 -2.83 24.73
N ASP A 56 -1.98 -2.13 25.57
CA ASP A 56 -2.01 -0.66 25.65
C ASP A 56 -1.45 -0.04 24.36
N ARG A 57 -0.33 -0.56 23.83
CA ARG A 57 0.19 -0.15 22.51
C ARG A 57 -0.76 -0.47 21.37
N PHE A 58 -1.45 -1.61 21.43
CA PHE A 58 -2.46 -1.97 20.45
C PHE A 58 -3.67 -1.03 20.54
N GLY A 59 -4.13 -0.70 21.74
CA GLY A 59 -5.18 0.29 21.99
C GLY A 59 -4.81 1.69 21.51
N GLU A 60 -3.55 2.11 21.68
CA GLU A 60 -3.04 3.38 21.15
C GLU A 60 -3.04 3.41 19.62
N ARG A 61 -2.55 2.34 18.98
CA ARG A 61 -2.57 2.20 17.51
C ARG A 61 -3.99 2.12 16.97
N LEU A 62 -4.90 1.45 17.67
CA LEU A 62 -6.32 1.38 17.29
C LEU A 62 -6.96 2.76 17.38
N ARG A 63 -6.68 3.53 18.44
CA ARG A 63 -7.14 4.93 18.59
C ARG A 63 -6.56 5.85 17.52
N GLN A 64 -5.28 5.70 17.15
CA GLN A 64 -4.68 6.45 16.03
C GLN A 64 -5.32 6.10 14.69
N LEU A 65 -5.62 4.82 14.43
CA LEU A 65 -6.32 4.38 13.23
C LEU A 65 -7.77 4.86 13.19
N GLU A 66 -8.49 4.82 14.32
CA GLU A 66 -9.83 5.39 14.42
C GLU A 66 -9.83 6.91 14.25
N SER A 67 -8.87 7.62 14.85
CA SER A 67 -8.72 9.07 14.68
C SER A 67 -8.41 9.44 13.23
N SER A 68 -7.49 8.72 12.58
CA SER A 68 -7.16 8.93 11.16
C SER A 68 -8.35 8.59 10.26
N ARG A 69 -9.15 7.56 10.60
CA ARG A 69 -10.39 7.19 9.90
C ARG A 69 -11.49 8.25 10.07
N ILE A 70 -11.61 8.86 11.24
CA ILE A 70 -12.55 9.96 11.53
C ILE A 70 -12.13 11.22 10.79
N GLU A 71 -10.84 11.54 10.78
CA GLU A 71 -10.30 12.69 10.04
C GLU A 71 -10.52 12.52 8.53
N TRP A 72 -10.25 11.33 7.98
CA TRP A 72 -10.58 11.00 6.59
C TRP A 72 -12.07 11.06 6.29
N HIS A 73 -12.94 10.55 7.17
CA HIS A 73 -14.39 10.65 7.01
C HIS A 73 -14.87 12.10 7.09
N THR A 74 -14.23 12.93 7.91
CA THR A 74 -14.59 14.35 8.09
C THR A 74 -14.17 15.15 6.87
N GLN A 75 -12.94 14.97 6.37
CA GLN A 75 -12.48 15.58 5.13
C GLN A 75 -13.31 15.12 3.91
N LEU A 76 -13.66 13.83 3.83
CA LEU A 76 -14.52 13.32 2.79
C LEU A 76 -15.93 13.92 2.89
N ARG A 77 -16.48 14.08 4.10
CA ARG A 77 -17.78 14.68 4.33
C ARG A 77 -17.79 16.17 4.03
N GLU A 78 -16.74 16.91 4.41
CA GLU A 78 -16.56 18.32 4.05
C GLU A 78 -16.42 18.51 2.52
N GLN A 79 -15.71 17.61 1.84
CA GLN A 79 -15.62 17.59 0.38
C GLN A 79 -16.96 17.25 -0.29
N VAL A 80 -17.70 16.28 0.25
CA VAL A 80 -19.06 15.93 -0.23
C VAL A 80 -20.05 17.07 0.03
N ASP A 81 -19.98 17.74 1.19
CA ASP A 81 -20.83 18.88 1.52
C ASP A 81 -20.48 20.11 0.64
N ALA A 82 -19.21 20.34 0.30
CA ALA A 82 -18.81 21.34 -0.68
C ALA A 82 -19.37 21.04 -2.09
N VAL A 83 -19.42 19.76 -2.49
CA VAL A 83 -20.08 19.32 -3.74
C VAL A 83 -21.61 19.52 -3.67
N ARG A 84 -22.21 19.32 -2.50
CA ARG A 84 -23.66 19.50 -2.27
C ARG A 84 -24.08 20.97 -2.34
N VAL A 85 -23.30 21.88 -1.75
CA VAL A 85 -23.51 23.34 -1.84
C VAL A 85 -23.33 23.82 -3.28
N THR A 86 -22.36 23.26 -4.02
CA THR A 86 -22.19 23.52 -5.45
C THR A 86 -23.39 23.01 -6.27
N SER A 87 -23.96 21.84 -5.91
CA SER A 87 -25.12 21.25 -6.57
C SER A 87 -26.41 22.07 -6.40
N ASP A 88 -26.63 22.69 -5.24
CA ASP A 88 -27.79 23.55 -5.02
C ASP A 88 -27.69 24.91 -5.74
N SER A 89 -26.48 25.46 -5.91
CA SER A 89 -26.26 26.63 -6.76
C SER A 89 -26.46 26.29 -8.25
N LEU A 90 -26.01 25.10 -8.68
CA LEU A 90 -26.23 24.58 -10.03
C LEU A 90 -27.71 24.42 -10.36
N ARG A 91 -28.57 24.01 -9.41
CA ARG A 91 -30.02 23.86 -9.63
C ARG A 91 -30.70 25.14 -10.11
N LYS A 92 -30.27 26.31 -9.64
CA LYS A 92 -30.75 27.63 -10.10
C LYS A 92 -30.16 28.04 -11.45
N GLU A 93 -28.91 27.68 -11.75
CA GLU A 93 -28.28 27.89 -13.07
C GLU A 93 -28.83 26.94 -14.17
N THR A 94 -29.32 25.75 -13.78
CA THR A 94 -29.77 24.68 -14.70
C THR A 94 -30.99 25.08 -15.54
N ALA A 95 -31.89 25.92 -15.02
CA ALA A 95 -33.05 26.41 -15.79
C ALA A 95 -32.65 27.33 -16.95
N SER A 96 -31.55 28.08 -16.82
CA SER A 96 -30.98 28.92 -17.88
C SER A 96 -30.12 28.09 -18.86
N LEU A 97 -29.46 27.04 -18.35
CA LEU A 97 -28.58 26.17 -19.12
C LEU A 97 -29.33 25.11 -19.95
N ALA A 98 -30.58 24.78 -19.60
CA ALA A 98 -31.40 23.78 -20.29
C ALA A 98 -31.55 24.04 -21.81
N THR A 99 -31.76 25.29 -22.21
CA THR A 99 -31.88 25.68 -23.63
C THR A 99 -30.54 25.58 -24.37
N ALA A 100 -29.43 25.83 -23.69
CA ALA A 100 -28.09 25.73 -24.25
C ALA A 100 -27.64 24.28 -24.43
N LEU A 101 -28.00 23.38 -23.49
CA LEU A 101 -27.67 21.96 -23.52
C LEU A 101 -28.43 21.14 -24.57
N ARG A 102 -29.48 21.70 -25.18
CA ARG A 102 -30.14 21.11 -26.35
C ARG A 102 -29.26 21.13 -27.61
N ARG A 103 -28.27 22.02 -27.68
CA ARG A 103 -27.32 22.07 -28.82
C ARG A 103 -26.24 20.99 -28.62
N PRO A 104 -26.07 20.04 -29.56
CA PRO A 104 -25.11 18.93 -29.40
C PRO A 104 -23.67 19.39 -29.12
N GLN A 105 -23.21 20.47 -29.78
CA GLN A 105 -21.87 21.01 -29.58
C GLN A 105 -21.65 21.59 -28.18
N VAL A 106 -22.65 22.30 -27.64
CA VAL A 106 -22.57 22.90 -26.29
C VAL A 106 -22.61 21.80 -25.24
N ARG A 107 -23.48 20.81 -25.43
CA ARG A 107 -23.58 19.63 -24.56
C ARG A 107 -22.29 18.82 -24.51
N GLY A 108 -21.67 18.55 -25.65
CA GLY A 108 -20.38 17.84 -25.70
C GLY A 108 -19.30 18.56 -24.91
N ARG A 109 -19.11 19.86 -25.16
CA ARG A 109 -18.14 20.69 -24.42
C ARG A 109 -18.45 20.78 -22.93
N TRP A 110 -19.73 20.84 -22.56
CA TRP A 110 -20.16 20.88 -21.18
C TRP A 110 -19.89 19.56 -20.46
N GLY A 111 -20.18 18.42 -21.09
CA GLY A 111 -19.84 17.10 -20.58
C GLY A 111 -18.34 16.92 -20.38
N GLU A 112 -17.52 17.32 -21.37
CA GLU A 112 -16.05 17.29 -21.28
C GLU A 112 -15.52 18.19 -20.15
N MET A 113 -16.05 19.41 -20.03
CA MET A 113 -15.68 20.32 -18.94
C MET A 113 -16.03 19.73 -17.58
N HIS A 114 -17.24 19.17 -17.42
CA HIS A 114 -17.66 18.53 -16.18
C HIS A 114 -16.81 17.32 -15.84
N LEU A 115 -16.48 16.49 -16.83
CA LEU A 115 -15.63 15.32 -16.66
C LEU A 115 -14.22 15.71 -16.21
N LYS A 116 -13.60 16.68 -16.90
CA LYS A 116 -12.30 17.25 -16.53
C LYS A 116 -12.31 17.80 -15.09
N ARG A 117 -13.29 18.64 -14.77
CA ARG A 117 -13.43 19.22 -13.42
C ARG A 117 -13.61 18.16 -12.34
N THR A 118 -14.36 17.11 -12.65
CA THR A 118 -14.58 16.00 -11.72
C THR A 118 -13.27 15.26 -11.43
N ALA A 119 -12.45 14.99 -12.44
CA ALA A 119 -11.14 14.37 -12.27
C ALA A 119 -10.19 15.27 -11.46
N GLU A 120 -10.13 16.57 -11.77
CA GLU A 120 -9.33 17.55 -11.01
C GLU A 120 -9.74 17.61 -9.52
N LEU A 121 -11.05 17.62 -9.25
CA LEU A 121 -11.58 17.59 -7.87
C LEU A 121 -11.28 16.28 -7.13
N ALA A 122 -11.10 15.18 -7.86
CA ALA A 122 -10.63 13.92 -7.28
C ALA A 122 -9.15 13.96 -6.87
N GLY A 123 -8.44 15.05 -7.20
CA GLY A 123 -7.00 15.23 -6.95
C GLY A 123 -6.12 14.75 -8.12
N MET A 124 -6.71 14.51 -9.29
CA MET A 124 -5.99 14.06 -10.48
C MET A 124 -5.43 15.27 -11.25
N LEU A 125 -4.18 15.19 -11.69
CA LEU A 125 -3.53 16.20 -12.50
C LEU A 125 -3.75 15.93 -14.00
N ASP A 126 -4.15 16.98 -14.73
CA ASP A 126 -4.32 16.93 -16.19
C ASP A 126 -2.99 16.57 -16.87
N HIS A 127 -3.06 15.71 -17.90
CA HIS A 127 -1.92 15.17 -18.66
C HIS A 127 -0.94 14.27 -17.87
N CYS A 128 -1.04 14.18 -16.55
CA CYS A 128 -0.26 13.26 -15.72
C CYS A 128 -1.09 12.04 -15.31
N ASP A 129 -2.22 12.30 -14.66
CA ASP A 129 -3.10 11.29 -14.09
C ASP A 129 -4.30 11.00 -14.98
N PHE A 130 -4.65 11.87 -15.93
CA PHE A 130 -5.67 11.56 -16.94
C PHE A 130 -5.41 12.24 -18.28
N GLU A 131 -5.94 11.63 -19.32
CA GLU A 131 -5.94 12.16 -20.68
C GLU A 131 -7.36 12.17 -21.23
N LEU A 132 -7.73 13.27 -21.88
CA LEU A 132 -9.02 13.42 -22.56
C LEU A 132 -8.90 12.98 -24.02
N GLN A 133 -9.96 12.36 -24.54
CA GLN A 133 -10.11 11.97 -25.95
C GLN A 133 -8.95 11.14 -26.53
N VAL A 134 -8.40 10.21 -25.75
CA VAL A 134 -7.29 9.35 -26.18
C VAL A 134 -7.71 8.52 -27.39
N SER A 135 -6.93 8.56 -28.48
CA SER A 135 -7.11 7.63 -29.59
C SER A 135 -6.31 6.35 -29.33
N THR A 136 -6.98 5.21 -29.23
CA THR A 136 -6.28 3.93 -29.12
C THR A 136 -5.61 3.61 -30.45
N HIS A 137 -4.35 3.19 -30.41
CA HIS A 137 -3.63 2.72 -31.59
C HIS A 137 -3.86 1.20 -31.70
N GLY A 138 -4.85 0.79 -32.49
CA GLY A 138 -5.22 -0.62 -32.73
C GLY A 138 -6.25 -0.77 -33.87
N ASP A 139 -6.55 -2.00 -34.28
CA ASP A 139 -7.43 -2.34 -35.43
C ASP A 139 -8.87 -1.78 -35.34
N SER A 140 -9.32 -1.39 -34.15
CA SER A 140 -10.54 -0.61 -33.95
C SER A 140 -10.21 0.70 -33.25
N LEU A 141 -10.46 1.83 -33.92
CA LEU A 141 -10.27 3.16 -33.36
C LEU A 141 -11.34 3.41 -32.28
N LEU A 142 -11.07 3.01 -31.04
CA LEU A 142 -11.90 3.31 -29.90
C LEU A 142 -11.37 4.60 -29.26
N ARG A 143 -12.28 5.53 -28.98
CA ARG A 143 -11.93 6.86 -28.47
C ARG A 143 -12.78 7.14 -27.23
N PRO A 144 -12.33 6.70 -26.04
CA PRO A 144 -13.01 7.05 -24.81
C PRO A 144 -12.87 8.55 -24.54
N ASP A 145 -13.83 9.11 -23.81
CA ASP A 145 -13.82 10.54 -23.50
C ASP A 145 -12.71 10.90 -22.51
N MET A 146 -12.39 9.99 -21.58
CA MET A 146 -11.27 10.14 -20.64
C MET A 146 -10.65 8.78 -20.27
N VAL A 147 -9.34 8.77 -20.10
CA VAL A 147 -8.60 7.64 -19.50
C VAL A 147 -7.84 8.18 -18.30
N VAL A 148 -8.13 7.66 -17.10
CA VAL A 148 -7.41 7.98 -15.87
C VAL A 148 -6.34 6.93 -15.64
N ARG A 149 -5.09 7.36 -15.54
CA ARG A 149 -3.92 6.57 -15.14
C ARG A 149 -3.83 6.59 -13.62
N LEU A 150 -3.62 5.42 -13.05
CA LEU A 150 -3.57 5.21 -11.61
C LEU A 150 -2.24 4.55 -11.27
N ALA A 151 -1.94 4.56 -9.98
CA ALA A 151 -0.76 3.94 -9.44
C ALA A 151 -0.70 2.44 -9.87
N GLY A 152 0.49 1.97 -10.28
CA GLY A 152 0.71 0.57 -10.69
C GLY A 152 0.28 0.29 -12.14
N ASP A 153 0.44 1.29 -13.01
CA ASP A 153 0.08 1.27 -14.44
C ASP A 153 -1.38 0.92 -14.76
N LYS A 154 -2.24 0.95 -13.74
CA LYS A 154 -3.68 0.70 -13.90
C LYS A 154 -4.34 1.85 -14.63
N ARG A 155 -5.37 1.56 -15.43
CA ARG A 155 -6.14 2.60 -16.12
C ARG A 155 -7.64 2.41 -15.91
N VAL A 156 -8.36 3.50 -15.65
CA VAL A 156 -9.82 3.55 -15.61
C VAL A 156 -10.31 4.31 -16.83
N VAL A 157 -11.20 3.68 -17.59
CA VAL A 157 -11.78 4.27 -18.79
C VAL A 157 -13.14 4.87 -18.45
N VAL A 158 -13.35 6.13 -18.87
CA VAL A 158 -14.59 6.87 -18.64
C VAL A 158 -15.16 7.37 -19.97
N ASP A 159 -16.46 7.14 -20.18
CA ASP A 159 -17.22 7.56 -21.37
C ASP A 159 -18.43 8.39 -20.89
N SER A 160 -18.66 9.55 -21.49
CA SER A 160 -19.59 10.59 -21.04
C SER A 160 -20.64 10.93 -22.09
N LYS A 161 -21.36 9.93 -22.61
CA LYS A 161 -22.29 10.14 -23.72
C LYS A 161 -23.74 9.76 -23.41
N VAL A 162 -24.26 10.19 -22.26
CA VAL A 162 -25.70 10.06 -21.98
C VAL A 162 -26.48 11.19 -22.67
N PRO A 163 -27.42 10.89 -23.58
CA PRO A 163 -28.28 11.91 -24.19
C PRO A 163 -29.15 12.60 -23.15
N LEU A 164 -29.13 13.94 -23.12
CA LEU A 164 -29.90 14.73 -22.15
C LEU A 164 -31.27 15.17 -22.66
N ASP A 165 -31.52 15.03 -23.97
CA ASP A 165 -32.69 15.63 -24.63
C ASP A 165 -34.01 15.09 -24.04
N ALA A 166 -34.08 13.79 -23.75
CA ALA A 166 -35.27 13.19 -23.16
C ALA A 166 -35.54 13.62 -21.71
N TYR A 167 -34.48 13.78 -20.91
CA TYR A 167 -34.59 14.31 -19.56
C TYR A 167 -35.04 15.79 -19.57
N LEU A 168 -34.51 16.60 -20.49
CA LEU A 168 -34.91 18.00 -20.65
C LEU A 168 -36.36 18.14 -21.11
N ASP A 169 -36.83 17.27 -22.02
CA ASP A 169 -38.22 17.23 -22.44
C ASP A 169 -39.15 16.84 -21.27
N ALA A 170 -38.75 15.88 -20.44
CA ALA A 170 -39.51 15.52 -19.24
C ALA A 170 -39.62 16.69 -18.25
N ALA A 171 -38.54 17.46 -18.07
CA ALA A 171 -38.50 18.61 -17.18
C ALA A 171 -39.33 19.81 -17.68
N GLN A 172 -39.69 19.84 -18.96
CA GLN A 172 -40.47 20.90 -19.61
C GLN A 172 -41.89 20.47 -19.98
N ALA A 173 -42.28 19.24 -19.64
CA ALA A 173 -43.60 18.71 -19.95
C ALA A 173 -44.70 19.44 -19.14
N ASP A 174 -45.81 19.75 -19.80
CA ASP A 174 -46.96 20.44 -19.18
C ASP A 174 -47.80 19.48 -18.34
N THR A 175 -47.74 18.18 -18.63
CA THR A 175 -48.48 17.14 -17.91
C THR A 175 -47.57 16.05 -17.34
N GLU A 176 -48.00 15.44 -16.23
CA GLU A 176 -47.29 14.32 -15.61
C GLU A 176 -47.22 13.09 -16.52
N ALA A 177 -48.23 12.88 -17.37
CA ALA A 177 -48.25 11.79 -18.34
C ALA A 177 -47.16 11.95 -19.43
N GLU A 178 -47.00 13.16 -19.96
CA GLU A 178 -45.94 13.48 -20.93
C GLU A 178 -44.56 13.41 -20.28
N ALA A 179 -44.42 13.92 -19.04
CA ALA A 179 -43.18 13.81 -18.28
C ALA A 179 -42.76 12.35 -18.11
N ALA A 180 -43.68 11.46 -17.74
CA ALA A 180 -43.43 10.04 -17.58
C ALA A 180 -43.03 9.36 -18.90
N GLU A 181 -43.63 9.73 -20.03
CA GLU A 181 -43.24 9.21 -21.34
C GLU A 181 -41.81 9.62 -21.72
N HIS A 182 -41.45 10.89 -21.50
CA HIS A 182 -40.11 11.39 -21.75
C HIS A 182 -39.07 10.73 -20.83
N LEU A 183 -39.39 10.48 -19.56
CA LEU A 183 -38.52 9.72 -18.64
C LEU A 183 -38.30 8.28 -19.10
N ARG A 184 -39.35 7.57 -19.58
CA ARG A 184 -39.17 6.24 -20.17
C ARG A 184 -38.25 6.27 -21.39
N ARG A 185 -38.31 7.33 -22.20
CA ARG A 185 -37.38 7.53 -23.33
C ARG A 185 -35.95 7.77 -22.83
N HIS A 186 -35.76 8.58 -21.79
CA HIS A 186 -34.45 8.80 -21.16
C HIS A 186 -33.83 7.49 -20.70
N VAL A 187 -34.58 6.69 -19.93
CA VAL A 187 -34.15 5.35 -19.47
C VAL A 187 -33.72 4.45 -20.63
N ARG A 188 -34.51 4.37 -21.71
CA ARG A 188 -34.15 3.58 -22.90
C ARG A 188 -32.83 4.06 -23.54
N GLN A 189 -32.60 5.37 -23.58
CA GLN A 189 -31.36 5.94 -24.09
C GLN A 189 -30.17 5.58 -23.22
N VAL A 190 -30.29 5.68 -21.89
CA VAL A 190 -29.24 5.26 -20.95
C VAL A 190 -28.92 3.78 -21.12
N ARG A 191 -29.95 2.93 -21.16
CA ARG A 191 -29.79 1.48 -21.33
C ARG A 191 -29.09 1.11 -22.64
N THR A 192 -29.51 1.73 -23.75
CA THR A 192 -28.86 1.54 -25.06
C THR A 192 -27.39 1.91 -25.00
N HIS A 193 -27.05 3.00 -24.29
CA HIS A 193 -25.65 3.43 -24.17
C HIS A 193 -24.83 2.49 -23.28
N ILE A 194 -25.41 1.96 -22.19
CA ILE A 194 -24.79 0.89 -21.38
C ILE A 194 -24.44 -0.31 -22.27
N ASP A 195 -25.40 -0.79 -23.07
CA ASP A 195 -25.20 -1.96 -23.92
C ASP A 195 -24.13 -1.72 -25.01
N GLN A 196 -24.13 -0.52 -25.63
CA GLN A 196 -23.10 -0.11 -26.58
C GLN A 196 -21.72 -0.01 -25.93
N LEU A 197 -21.65 0.54 -24.72
CA LEU A 197 -20.40 0.74 -23.99
C LEU A 197 -19.79 -0.60 -23.56
N ALA A 198 -20.62 -1.52 -23.08
CA ALA A 198 -20.19 -2.88 -22.75
C ALA A 198 -19.66 -3.63 -23.97
N ALA A 199 -20.30 -3.48 -25.14
CA ALA A 199 -19.86 -4.10 -26.38
C ALA A 199 -18.48 -3.61 -26.87
N LYS A 200 -18.09 -2.36 -26.56
CA LYS A 200 -16.76 -1.83 -26.89
C LYS A 200 -15.63 -2.47 -26.09
N SER A 201 -15.94 -3.05 -24.92
CA SER A 201 -14.98 -3.82 -24.09
C SER A 201 -13.61 -3.12 -23.94
N TYR A 202 -13.61 -1.83 -23.60
CA TYR A 202 -12.38 -1.03 -23.49
C TYR A 202 -11.31 -1.70 -22.61
N TRP A 203 -11.72 -2.40 -21.56
CA TRP A 203 -10.82 -3.13 -20.65
C TRP A 203 -10.02 -4.26 -21.33
N ALA A 204 -10.46 -4.77 -22.48
CA ALA A 204 -9.74 -5.81 -23.22
C ALA A 204 -8.59 -5.25 -24.08
N GLN A 205 -8.56 -3.93 -24.33
CA GLN A 205 -7.54 -3.28 -25.17
C GLN A 205 -6.42 -2.61 -24.39
N PHE A 206 -6.59 -2.45 -23.08
CA PHE A 206 -5.61 -1.83 -22.21
C PHE A 206 -5.09 -2.87 -21.21
N ASP A 207 -3.78 -3.07 -21.21
CA ASP A 207 -3.11 -3.89 -20.20
C ASP A 207 -3.44 -3.34 -18.80
N GLN A 208 -3.76 -4.24 -17.88
CA GLN A 208 -3.93 -3.94 -16.46
C GLN A 208 -5.06 -2.95 -16.12
N THR A 209 -6.21 -3.02 -16.78
CA THR A 209 -7.39 -2.23 -16.41
C THR A 209 -8.34 -3.02 -15.50
N PRO A 210 -9.11 -2.35 -14.61
CA PRO A 210 -10.23 -2.98 -13.95
C PRO A 210 -11.19 -3.53 -15.00
N GLU A 211 -11.83 -4.67 -14.73
CA GLU A 211 -12.82 -5.26 -15.63
C GLU A 211 -14.15 -4.48 -15.64
N PHE A 212 -14.11 -3.16 -15.72
CA PHE A 212 -15.29 -2.32 -15.88
C PHE A 212 -14.96 -1.01 -16.61
N VAL A 213 -16.01 -0.36 -17.11
CA VAL A 213 -15.95 0.98 -17.71
C VAL A 213 -16.93 1.89 -17.00
N VAL A 214 -16.56 3.16 -16.85
CA VAL A 214 -17.44 4.14 -16.20
C VAL A 214 -18.27 4.87 -17.24
N LEU A 215 -19.59 4.82 -17.09
CA LEU A 215 -20.52 5.69 -17.79
C LEU A 215 -20.77 6.94 -16.93
N PHE A 216 -20.24 8.07 -17.38
CA PHE A 216 -20.42 9.35 -16.72
C PHE A 216 -21.75 10.01 -17.09
N VAL A 217 -22.55 10.31 -16.07
CA VAL A 217 -23.80 11.06 -16.16
C VAL A 217 -23.57 12.44 -15.55
N PRO A 218 -23.70 13.53 -16.32
CA PRO A 218 -23.24 14.86 -15.89
C PRO A 218 -24.24 15.57 -14.95
N GLY A 219 -24.83 14.85 -14.01
CA GLY A 219 -25.68 15.43 -12.98
C GLY A 219 -26.41 14.36 -12.16
N GLU A 220 -26.48 14.59 -10.86
CA GLU A 220 -27.14 13.66 -9.93
C GLU A 220 -28.63 13.48 -10.27
N SER A 221 -29.35 14.57 -10.52
CA SER A 221 -30.78 14.55 -10.86
C SER A 221 -31.10 13.77 -12.14
N ILE A 222 -30.19 13.80 -13.11
CA ILE A 222 -30.34 13.09 -14.38
C ILE A 222 -30.24 11.58 -14.17
N LEU A 223 -29.30 11.12 -13.33
CA LEU A 223 -29.17 9.72 -13.00
C LEU A 223 -30.31 9.26 -12.09
N SER A 224 -30.64 10.04 -11.05
CA SER A 224 -31.73 9.71 -10.13
C SER A 224 -33.07 9.54 -10.86
N ALA A 225 -33.41 10.45 -11.79
CA ALA A 225 -34.64 10.34 -12.57
C ALA A 225 -34.69 9.06 -13.43
N ALA A 226 -33.55 8.57 -13.92
CA ALA A 226 -33.49 7.30 -14.64
C ALA A 226 -33.68 6.09 -13.70
N LEU A 227 -33.05 6.12 -12.52
CA LEU A 227 -33.14 5.05 -11.52
C LEU A 227 -34.54 4.97 -10.87
N GLU A 228 -35.20 6.11 -10.66
CA GLU A 228 -36.59 6.15 -10.16
C GLU A 228 -37.55 5.54 -11.19
N ALA A 229 -37.35 5.82 -12.48
CA ALA A 229 -38.18 5.29 -13.55
C ALA A 229 -37.90 3.81 -13.87
N GLU A 230 -36.65 3.35 -13.73
CA GLU A 230 -36.27 1.93 -13.84
C GLU A 230 -35.26 1.55 -12.74
N PRO A 231 -35.73 1.04 -11.59
CA PRO A 231 -34.85 0.65 -10.48
C PRO A 231 -33.81 -0.42 -10.87
N GLY A 232 -34.16 -1.33 -11.80
CA GLY A 232 -33.29 -2.40 -12.30
C GLY A 232 -32.15 -1.95 -13.22
N LEU A 233 -32.06 -0.65 -13.53
CA LEU A 233 -31.05 -0.11 -14.46
C LEU A 233 -29.63 -0.24 -13.89
N LEU A 234 -29.48 -0.13 -12.56
CA LEU A 234 -28.18 -0.26 -11.90
C LEU A 234 -27.66 -1.70 -11.99
N GLU A 235 -28.51 -2.69 -11.75
CA GLU A 235 -28.20 -4.11 -11.88
C GLU A 235 -27.89 -4.46 -13.34
N HIS A 236 -28.64 -3.92 -14.30
CA HIS A 236 -28.36 -4.09 -15.74
C HIS A 236 -26.97 -3.55 -16.11
N ALA A 237 -26.62 -2.35 -15.64
CA ALA A 237 -25.29 -1.77 -15.86
C ALA A 237 -24.18 -2.63 -15.22
N SER A 238 -24.38 -3.03 -13.96
CA SER A 238 -23.42 -3.86 -13.23
C SER A 238 -23.18 -5.22 -13.90
N ALA A 239 -24.23 -5.91 -14.33
CA ALA A 239 -24.13 -7.17 -15.06
C ALA A 239 -23.37 -7.05 -16.39
N LYS A 240 -23.37 -5.84 -16.96
CA LYS A 240 -22.63 -5.49 -18.19
C LYS A 240 -21.24 -4.91 -17.93
N LYS A 241 -20.76 -4.93 -16.68
CA LYS A 241 -19.47 -4.33 -16.28
C LYS A 241 -19.40 -2.82 -16.58
N VAL A 242 -20.53 -2.13 -16.49
CA VAL A 242 -20.63 -0.67 -16.64
C VAL A 242 -21.00 -0.06 -15.29
N VAL A 243 -20.15 0.84 -14.81
CA VAL A 243 -20.40 1.59 -13.57
C VAL A 243 -21.02 2.93 -13.93
N LEU A 244 -22.25 3.17 -13.46
CA LEU A 244 -22.90 4.47 -13.59
C LEU A 244 -22.29 5.43 -12.57
N ALA A 245 -21.74 6.54 -13.02
CA ALA A 245 -21.14 7.53 -12.13
C ALA A 245 -21.58 8.95 -12.50
N THR A 246 -21.95 9.70 -11.47
CA THR A 246 -22.14 11.14 -11.44
C THR A 246 -20.86 11.83 -10.97
N PRO A 247 -20.76 13.17 -11.00
CA PRO A 247 -19.56 13.86 -10.51
C PRO A 247 -19.12 13.41 -9.11
N THR A 248 -20.06 13.32 -8.16
CA THR A 248 -19.75 12.95 -6.77
C THR A 248 -19.24 11.52 -6.67
N THR A 249 -19.92 10.60 -7.35
CA THR A 249 -19.59 9.18 -7.29
C THR A 249 -18.34 8.85 -8.09
N LEU A 250 -18.04 9.59 -9.17
CA LEU A 250 -16.78 9.48 -9.91
C LEU A 250 -15.60 9.96 -9.06
N ILE A 251 -15.73 11.08 -8.33
CA ILE A 251 -14.69 11.53 -7.39
C ILE A 251 -14.42 10.46 -6.33
N ALA A 252 -15.47 9.95 -5.70
CA ALA A 252 -15.35 8.90 -4.69
C ALA A 252 -14.72 7.62 -5.27
N LEU A 253 -15.14 7.22 -6.46
CA LEU A 253 -14.60 6.07 -7.17
C LEU A 253 -13.10 6.27 -7.40
N LEU A 254 -12.68 7.34 -8.08
CA LEU A 254 -11.28 7.60 -8.42
C LEU A 254 -10.39 7.70 -7.19
N ARG A 255 -10.85 8.36 -6.11
CA ARG A 255 -10.11 8.43 -4.84
C ARG A 255 -9.95 7.07 -4.17
N THR A 256 -11.02 6.28 -4.11
CA THR A 256 -11.03 4.94 -3.49
C THR A 256 -10.08 4.00 -4.24
N VAL A 257 -10.19 4.03 -5.56
CA VAL A 257 -9.36 3.34 -6.54
C VAL A 257 -7.88 3.71 -6.36
N ALA A 258 -7.56 5.01 -6.40
CA ALA A 258 -6.18 5.50 -6.23
C ALA A 258 -5.59 5.08 -4.87
N TYR A 259 -6.40 5.16 -3.81
CA TYR A 259 -5.98 4.74 -2.47
C TYR A 259 -5.71 3.22 -2.40
N ALA A 260 -6.63 2.39 -2.90
CA ALA A 260 -6.50 0.93 -2.88
C ALA A 260 -5.24 0.44 -3.62
N TRP A 261 -4.93 1.01 -4.78
CA TRP A 261 -3.76 0.60 -5.57
C TRP A 261 -2.43 1.15 -5.07
N THR A 262 -2.44 2.28 -4.37
CA THR A 262 -1.24 2.78 -3.68
C THR A 262 -0.85 1.82 -2.54
N GLN A 263 -1.82 1.28 -1.81
CA GLN A 263 -1.56 0.28 -0.76
C GLN A 263 -0.97 -1.02 -1.33
N GLU A 264 -1.48 -1.49 -2.48
CA GLU A 264 -0.99 -2.70 -3.14
C GLU A 264 0.47 -2.57 -3.61
N GLN A 265 0.83 -1.44 -4.24
CA GLN A 265 2.21 -1.19 -4.64
C GLN A 265 3.14 -1.03 -3.46
N LEU A 266 2.73 -0.32 -2.41
CA LEU A 266 3.55 -0.19 -1.20
C LEU A 266 3.84 -1.58 -0.60
N ALA A 267 2.83 -2.47 -0.59
CA ALA A 267 3.01 -3.85 -0.14
C ALA A 267 3.92 -4.66 -1.07
N ALA A 268 3.80 -4.49 -2.40
CA ALA A 268 4.68 -5.16 -3.36
C ALA A 268 6.15 -4.73 -3.21
N ASN A 269 6.38 -3.41 -3.16
CA ASN A 269 7.71 -2.83 -2.99
C ASN A 269 8.34 -3.25 -1.65
N ALA A 270 7.55 -3.33 -0.57
CA ALA A 270 8.05 -3.80 0.72
C ALA A 270 8.55 -5.26 0.68
N ARG A 271 7.88 -6.15 -0.08
CA ARG A 271 8.34 -7.54 -0.27
C ARG A 271 9.63 -7.62 -1.09
N GLU A 272 9.76 -6.78 -2.11
CA GLU A 272 10.97 -6.70 -2.92
C GLU A 272 12.16 -6.20 -2.07
N ILE A 273 11.96 -5.11 -1.33
CA ILE A 273 12.96 -4.59 -0.38
C ILE A 273 13.36 -5.66 0.64
N GLN A 274 12.40 -6.41 1.20
CA GLN A 274 12.70 -7.50 2.13
C GLN A 274 13.59 -8.58 1.49
N THR A 275 13.32 -8.92 0.23
CA THR A 275 14.09 -9.93 -0.51
C THR A 275 15.53 -9.46 -0.74
N ILE A 276 15.70 -8.22 -1.21
CA ILE A 276 17.02 -7.60 -1.43
C ILE A 276 17.78 -7.47 -0.11
N ALA A 277 17.10 -7.06 0.97
CA ALA A 277 17.72 -6.93 2.29
C ALA A 277 18.22 -8.28 2.82
N ARG A 278 17.46 -9.37 2.63
CA ARG A 278 17.91 -10.72 3.00
C ARG A 278 19.14 -11.14 2.22
N GLU A 279 19.12 -10.96 0.91
CA GLU A 279 20.28 -11.28 0.05
C GLU A 279 21.52 -10.48 0.46
N MET A 280 21.36 -9.19 0.78
CA MET A 280 22.45 -8.36 1.26
C MET A 280 23.02 -8.87 2.59
N TYR A 281 22.16 -9.26 3.54
CA TYR A 281 22.58 -9.81 4.84
C TYR A 281 23.39 -11.10 4.67
N ASP A 282 22.92 -12.02 3.82
CA ASP A 282 23.63 -13.27 3.51
C ASP A 282 25.01 -13.02 2.88
N ARG A 283 25.10 -12.02 1.98
CA ARG A 283 26.37 -11.59 1.37
C ARG A 283 27.33 -10.99 2.40
N ILE A 284 26.84 -10.17 3.33
CA ILE A 284 27.66 -9.62 4.43
C ILE A 284 28.21 -10.75 5.30
N GLY A 285 27.39 -11.72 5.68
CA GLY A 285 27.83 -12.89 6.45
C GLY A 285 28.93 -13.69 5.73
N THR A 286 28.78 -13.87 4.42
CA THR A 286 29.80 -14.53 3.59
C THR A 286 31.12 -13.77 3.61
N VAL A 287 31.09 -12.44 3.40
CA VAL A 287 32.28 -11.58 3.42
C VAL A 287 32.94 -11.59 4.81
N ALA A 288 32.17 -11.48 5.88
CA ALA A 288 32.68 -11.58 7.26
C ALA A 288 33.43 -12.91 7.48
N GLY A 289 32.88 -14.03 7.00
CA GLY A 289 33.53 -15.33 7.06
C GLY A 289 34.81 -15.46 6.21
N HIS A 290 34.95 -14.70 5.13
CA HIS A 290 36.22 -14.59 4.39
C HIS A 290 37.25 -13.78 5.17
N VAL A 291 36.84 -12.66 5.77
CA VAL A 291 37.72 -11.79 6.56
C VAL A 291 38.22 -12.49 7.82
N ASP A 292 37.37 -13.25 8.52
CA ASP A 292 37.77 -14.07 9.67
C ASP A 292 38.86 -15.11 9.31
N ARG A 293 38.67 -15.85 8.21
CA ARG A 293 39.68 -16.81 7.72
C ARG A 293 41.00 -16.14 7.35
N LEU A 294 40.94 -14.96 6.75
CA LEU A 294 42.13 -14.16 6.47
C LEU A 294 42.84 -13.72 7.76
N GLY A 295 42.08 -13.28 8.77
CA GLY A 295 42.59 -12.93 10.10
C GLY A 295 43.37 -14.07 10.75
N ARG A 296 42.78 -15.28 10.79
CA ARG A 296 43.44 -16.49 11.32
C ARG A 296 44.72 -16.88 10.57
N SER A 297 44.72 -16.70 9.25
CA SER A 297 45.89 -16.98 8.41
C SER A 297 47.03 -15.99 8.66
N LEU A 298 46.69 -14.71 8.84
CA LEU A 298 47.65 -13.67 9.22
C LEU A 298 48.23 -13.92 10.61
N GLU A 299 47.40 -14.28 11.59
CA GLU A 299 47.85 -14.64 12.94
C GLU A 299 48.86 -15.79 12.92
N THR A 300 48.57 -16.84 12.14
CA THR A 300 49.49 -17.97 11.96
C THR A 300 50.81 -17.53 11.33
N THR A 301 50.76 -16.67 10.31
CA THR A 301 51.95 -16.14 9.62
C THR A 301 52.81 -15.31 10.56
N VAL A 302 52.18 -14.42 11.35
CA VAL A 302 52.86 -13.59 12.36
C VAL A 302 53.51 -14.46 13.43
N LYS A 303 52.84 -15.52 13.88
CA LYS A 303 53.41 -16.48 14.84
C LYS A 303 54.66 -17.16 14.29
N SER A 304 54.60 -17.70 13.07
CA SER A 304 55.76 -18.35 12.44
C SER A 304 56.93 -17.37 12.21
N TYR A 305 56.62 -16.13 11.86
CA TYR A 305 57.63 -15.07 11.76
C TYR A 305 58.31 -14.80 13.10
N ASN A 306 57.53 -14.65 14.19
CA ASN A 306 58.06 -14.44 15.54
C ASN A 306 58.94 -15.62 16.01
N ASP A 307 58.54 -16.86 15.74
CA ASP A 307 59.31 -18.06 16.06
C ASP A 307 60.67 -18.08 15.32
N ALA A 308 60.68 -17.66 14.04
CA ALA A 308 61.90 -17.58 13.24
C ALA A 308 62.86 -16.51 13.78
N VAL A 309 62.36 -15.31 14.09
CA VAL A 309 63.14 -14.22 14.71
C VAL A 309 63.73 -14.68 16.05
N SER A 310 62.91 -15.31 16.90
CA SER A 310 63.37 -15.85 18.19
C SER A 310 64.49 -16.90 18.04
N SER A 311 64.40 -17.79 17.04
CA SER A 311 65.46 -18.77 16.77
C SER A 311 66.76 -18.11 16.27
N ILE A 312 66.65 -17.06 15.45
CA ILE A 312 67.81 -16.29 14.98
C ILE A 312 68.52 -15.64 16.17
N GLU A 313 67.78 -14.97 17.05
CA GLU A 313 68.35 -14.29 18.22
C GLU A 313 68.98 -15.27 19.21
N SER A 314 68.25 -16.33 19.57
CA SER A 314 68.64 -17.23 20.66
C SER A 314 69.75 -18.21 20.29
N ARG A 315 69.81 -18.66 19.03
CA ARG A 315 70.75 -19.72 18.61
C ARG A 315 71.75 -19.24 17.58
N PHE A 316 71.29 -18.59 16.51
CA PHE A 316 72.14 -18.23 15.38
C PHE A 316 73.11 -17.10 15.74
N LEU A 317 72.61 -15.97 16.26
CA LEU A 317 73.46 -14.83 16.61
C LEU A 317 74.41 -15.13 17.78
N VAL A 318 73.99 -15.96 18.75
CA VAL A 318 74.88 -16.42 19.83
C VAL A 318 76.03 -17.27 19.28
N THR A 319 75.74 -18.16 18.34
CA THR A 319 76.75 -19.01 17.69
C THR A 319 77.66 -18.19 16.77
N ALA A 320 77.10 -17.26 16.00
CA ALA A 320 77.86 -16.34 15.15
C ALA A 320 78.82 -15.46 15.99
N ARG A 321 78.38 -14.96 17.15
CA ARG A 321 79.25 -14.22 18.09
C ARG A 321 80.40 -15.10 18.61
N ARG A 322 80.14 -16.37 18.94
CA ARG A 322 81.19 -17.32 19.36
C ARG A 322 82.20 -17.61 18.23
N PHE A 323 81.73 -17.75 16.99
CA PHE A 323 82.61 -17.94 15.83
C PHE A 323 83.48 -16.71 15.53
N ASN A 324 82.93 -15.50 15.60
CA ASN A 324 83.70 -14.26 15.47
C ASN A 324 84.76 -14.11 16.57
N ALA A 325 84.45 -14.49 17.81
CA ALA A 325 85.43 -14.46 18.91
C ALA A 325 86.64 -15.40 18.65
N LEU A 326 86.44 -16.47 17.87
CA LEU A 326 87.48 -17.43 17.50
C LEU A 326 88.24 -17.05 16.21
N HIS A 327 87.99 -15.87 15.61
CA HIS A 327 88.63 -15.38 14.37
C HIS A 327 88.49 -16.33 13.17
N VAL A 328 87.38 -17.06 13.08
CA VAL A 328 87.14 -18.07 12.02
C VAL A 328 86.52 -17.48 10.75
N ALA A 329 85.98 -16.25 10.79
CA ALA A 329 85.38 -15.59 9.62
C ALA A 329 85.59 -14.06 9.65
N ASP A 330 85.92 -13.47 8.50
CA ASP A 330 86.23 -12.03 8.35
C ASP A 330 85.02 -11.15 7.97
N THR A 331 83.85 -11.75 7.70
CA THR A 331 82.65 -11.03 7.23
C THR A 331 81.60 -10.92 8.35
N PRO A 332 81.19 -9.71 8.77
CA PRO A 332 80.17 -9.54 9.80
C PRO A 332 78.78 -9.96 9.30
N VAL A 333 78.03 -10.65 10.15
CA VAL A 333 76.65 -11.07 9.86
C VAL A 333 75.70 -9.90 10.08
N GLU A 334 75.01 -9.48 9.02
CA GLU A 334 74.05 -8.37 9.05
C GLU A 334 72.69 -8.82 9.63
N ALA A 335 72.07 -7.97 10.45
CA ALA A 335 70.78 -8.29 11.07
C ALA A 335 69.63 -8.18 10.06
N PRO A 336 68.67 -9.12 10.06
CA PRO A 336 67.52 -9.03 9.18
C PRO A 336 66.63 -7.83 9.55
N ARG A 337 66.03 -7.17 8.55
CA ARG A 337 65.04 -6.11 8.76
C ARG A 337 63.74 -6.72 9.28
N LEU A 338 63.18 -6.13 10.33
CA LEU A 338 61.93 -6.60 10.93
C LEU A 338 60.71 -5.98 10.25
N VAL A 339 59.60 -6.72 10.22
CA VAL A 339 58.30 -6.20 9.78
C VAL A 339 57.70 -5.32 10.88
N GLU A 340 57.53 -4.02 10.59
CA GLU A 340 56.96 -3.04 11.52
C GLU A 340 55.45 -2.80 11.31
N THR A 341 54.87 -3.35 10.22
CA THR A 341 53.48 -3.09 9.84
C THR A 341 52.52 -4.05 10.55
N THR A 342 51.69 -3.52 11.45
CA THR A 342 50.61 -4.27 12.10
C THR A 342 49.34 -4.27 11.24
N PRO A 343 48.60 -5.39 11.15
CA PRO A 343 47.28 -5.42 10.54
C PRO A 343 46.33 -4.46 11.28
N ARG A 344 45.50 -3.72 10.52
CA ARG A 344 44.44 -2.90 11.13
C ARG A 344 43.39 -3.79 11.77
N SER A 345 42.97 -3.43 12.98
CA SER A 345 41.80 -3.98 13.63
C SER A 345 40.51 -3.48 12.98
N LEU A 346 39.51 -4.35 12.92
CA LEU A 346 38.14 -3.96 12.57
C LEU A 346 37.53 -3.24 13.77
N THR A 347 36.97 -2.05 13.53
CA THR A 347 36.36 -1.21 14.58
C THR A 347 34.92 -0.82 14.27
N ALA A 348 34.37 -1.27 13.14
CA ALA A 348 32.99 -0.96 12.76
C ALA A 348 32.03 -1.79 13.63
N PRO A 349 31.10 -1.15 14.37
CA PRO A 349 30.20 -1.85 15.30
C PRO A 349 29.44 -3.03 14.66
N GLU A 350 29.04 -2.87 13.39
CA GLU A 350 28.29 -3.88 12.62
C GLU A 350 29.11 -5.15 12.31
N LEU A 351 30.43 -5.11 12.52
CA LEU A 351 31.35 -6.22 12.30
C LEU A 351 31.93 -6.80 13.60
N VAL A 352 31.67 -6.17 14.74
CA VAL A 352 32.24 -6.54 16.05
C VAL A 352 31.16 -6.98 17.03
N ASP A 353 29.95 -6.43 16.93
CA ASP A 353 28.78 -6.88 17.71
C ASP A 353 27.95 -7.90 16.92
N GLU A 354 27.46 -8.95 17.59
CA GLU A 354 26.39 -9.77 17.04
C GLU A 354 25.17 -8.86 16.82
N LEU A 355 24.80 -8.64 15.55
CA LEU A 355 23.63 -7.86 15.20
C LEU A 355 22.43 -8.44 15.95
N PRO A 356 21.70 -7.64 16.76
CA PRO A 356 20.58 -8.14 17.52
C PRO A 356 19.57 -8.78 16.56
N SER A 357 19.23 -10.05 16.81
CA SER A 357 18.16 -10.73 16.10
C SER A 357 16.87 -9.94 16.32
N VAL A 358 16.37 -9.29 15.28
CA VAL A 358 15.09 -8.59 15.33
C VAL A 358 13.99 -9.65 15.55
N PRO A 359 13.14 -9.51 16.59
CA PRO A 359 12.06 -10.46 16.86
C PRO A 359 10.97 -10.47 15.78
#